data_AF-A0A971Q386-F1
#
_entry.id   AF-A0A971Q386-F1
#
_cell.length_a   1.000
_cell.length_b   1.000
_cell.length_c   1.000
_cell.angle_alpha   90.00
_cell.angle_beta   90.00
_cell.angle_gamma   90.00
#
_symmetry.space_group_name_H-M   'P 1'
#
loop_
_entity.id
_entity.type
_entity.pdbx_description
1 polymer ?
#
loop_
_entity_poly.entity_id
_entity_poly.type
_entity_poly.pdbx_seq_one_letter_code
_entity_poly.pdbx_strand_id
1 'polypeptide(L)'
;DHYNGNFIPNWAMWLVLELEEYLHRSGDRAMIDAFEPKVTALVDYFEPFRNEFGLLEKLKRWVFIEWSRANDFVQDVNYPSNMLYAGMLDAVARLYGRSDLAERAAALRQTIREKSFDGEFFTDNATRCDGKLEATANRTEVCQYFAFFFDVATPDSHPVLWDRLVRDFGPARRQAETWPDIHVANAFIGNYLRIELLSRYGLADRVLDESLGYFLKMADLTGTLWEMDSPTASCNHGFASHVAHSLIRDVLGLRRIDPERKTVTVRFNDLPLDRCRARVPLGRDAVELAWWKESGQLHYRIELPADFRLAVENHTNFSLHRQP
;
A
#
# COMPACT_ATOMS: atom_id res chain seq x y z
N ASP A 1 22.25 -3.01 4.73
CA ASP A 1 22.39 -3.30 6.17
C ASP A 1 23.23 -2.21 6.82
N HIS A 2 22.85 -1.72 8.00
CA HIS A 2 23.64 -0.69 8.66
C HIS A 2 24.74 -1.34 9.53
N TYR A 3 25.99 -1.21 9.10
CA TYR A 3 27.15 -1.78 9.80
C TYR A 3 27.37 -1.26 11.24
N ASN A 4 26.61 -0.25 11.68
CA ASN A 4 26.68 0.35 13.01
C ASN A 4 25.69 -0.27 14.03
N GLY A 5 25.00 -1.36 13.67
CA GLY A 5 24.00 -2.00 14.53
C GLY A 5 22.70 -1.19 14.68
N ASN A 6 22.49 -0.18 13.83
CA ASN A 6 21.20 0.49 13.68
C ASN A 6 20.26 -0.36 12.82
N PHE A 7 18.97 -0.27 13.10
CA PHE A 7 17.95 -0.95 12.32
C PHE A 7 16.65 -0.15 12.36
N ILE A 8 15.75 -0.49 11.43
CA ILE A 8 14.43 0.13 11.33
C ILE A 8 13.39 -0.93 11.70
N PRO A 9 12.72 -0.84 12.86
CA PRO A 9 11.72 -1.83 13.27
C PRO A 9 10.57 -1.93 12.27
N ASN A 10 10.15 -0.81 11.65
CA ASN A 10 9.10 -0.79 10.65
C ASN A 10 9.44 -1.66 9.42
N TRP A 11 10.69 -1.67 8.94
CA TRP A 11 11.07 -2.53 7.81
C TRP A 11 11.02 -4.01 8.15
N ALA A 12 11.31 -4.37 9.39
CA ALA A 12 11.14 -5.75 9.83
C ALA A 12 9.66 -6.16 9.83
N MET A 13 8.73 -5.24 10.13
CA MET A 13 7.29 -5.51 10.00
C MET A 13 6.88 -5.68 8.53
N TRP A 14 7.34 -4.78 7.63
CA TRP A 14 7.07 -4.88 6.19
C TRP A 14 7.56 -6.21 5.60
N LEU A 15 8.72 -6.71 6.02
CA LEU A 15 9.23 -8.03 5.62
C LEU A 15 8.19 -9.15 5.84
N VAL A 16 7.42 -9.10 6.93
CA VAL A 16 6.41 -10.14 7.22
C VAL A 16 5.23 -10.07 6.24
N LEU A 17 4.84 -8.86 5.82
CA LEU A 17 3.82 -8.66 4.79
C LEU A 17 4.34 -9.14 3.44
N GLU A 18 5.61 -8.86 3.13
CA GLU A 18 6.28 -9.34 1.91
C GLU A 18 6.37 -10.87 1.89
N LEU A 19 6.57 -11.55 3.02
CA LEU A 19 6.53 -13.01 3.11
C LEU A 19 5.14 -13.55 2.75
N GLU A 20 4.07 -12.89 3.22
CA GLU A 20 2.71 -13.26 2.84
C GLU A 20 2.44 -13.06 1.34
N GLU A 21 2.85 -11.93 0.77
CA GLU A 21 2.73 -11.69 -0.67
C GLU A 21 3.57 -12.70 -1.48
N TYR A 22 4.78 -12.98 -1.01
CA TYR A 22 5.67 -13.97 -1.62
C TYR A 22 5.02 -15.35 -1.67
N LEU A 23 4.40 -15.81 -0.58
CA LEU A 23 3.68 -17.09 -0.55
C LEU A 23 2.55 -17.09 -1.59
N HIS A 24 1.73 -16.05 -1.63
CA HIS A 24 0.63 -15.95 -2.60
C HIS A 24 1.10 -15.95 -4.06
N ARG A 25 2.31 -15.46 -4.34
CA ARG A 25 2.86 -15.37 -5.70
C ARG A 25 3.62 -16.63 -6.13
N SER A 26 4.25 -17.31 -5.19
CA SER A 26 5.16 -18.42 -5.47
C SER A 26 4.60 -19.81 -5.11
N GLY A 27 3.69 -19.88 -4.14
CA GLY A 27 3.28 -21.12 -3.50
C GLY A 27 4.37 -21.78 -2.64
N ASP A 28 5.51 -21.12 -2.42
CA ASP A 28 6.67 -21.69 -1.71
C ASP A 28 6.46 -21.69 -0.19
N ARG A 29 5.69 -22.67 0.28
CA ARG A 29 5.45 -22.89 1.70
C ARG A 29 6.71 -23.24 2.48
N ALA A 30 7.67 -23.92 1.86
CA ALA A 30 8.89 -24.36 2.52
C ALA A 30 9.76 -23.17 2.96
N MET A 31 9.86 -22.14 2.11
CA MET A 31 10.53 -20.87 2.46
C MET A 31 9.84 -20.16 3.62
N ILE A 32 8.51 -20.16 3.68
CA ILE A 32 7.74 -19.57 4.78
C ILE A 32 7.98 -20.33 6.09
N ASP A 33 7.90 -21.67 6.07
CA ASP A 33 8.18 -22.50 7.26
C ASP A 33 9.61 -22.25 7.78
N ALA A 34 10.58 -22.12 6.89
CA ALA A 34 11.96 -21.83 7.27
C ALA A 34 12.15 -20.44 7.93
N PHE A 35 11.23 -19.49 7.66
CA PHE A 35 11.25 -18.16 8.26
C PHE A 35 10.53 -18.08 9.61
N GLU A 36 9.72 -19.07 9.98
CA GLU A 36 8.91 -19.07 11.21
C GLU A 36 9.71 -18.72 12.47
N PRO A 37 10.92 -19.27 12.73
CA PRO A 37 11.69 -18.92 13.92
C PRO A 37 12.08 -17.42 13.97
N LYS A 38 12.37 -16.82 12.81
CA LYS A 38 12.74 -15.40 12.71
C LYS A 38 11.52 -14.50 12.91
N VAL A 39 10.39 -14.87 12.32
CA VAL A 39 9.13 -14.13 12.49
C VAL A 39 8.66 -14.20 13.93
N THR A 40 8.75 -15.36 14.57
CA THR A 40 8.41 -15.54 16.00
C THR A 40 9.32 -14.67 16.88
N ALA A 41 10.63 -14.69 16.66
CA ALA A 41 11.56 -13.84 17.40
C ALA A 41 11.29 -12.34 17.19
N LEU A 42 10.80 -11.95 16.00
CA LEU A 42 10.41 -10.58 15.73
C LEU A 42 9.13 -10.17 16.47
N VAL A 43 8.13 -11.07 16.58
CA VAL A 43 6.95 -10.84 17.44
C VAL A 43 7.38 -10.66 18.89
N ASP A 44 8.28 -11.53 19.39
CA ASP A 44 8.81 -11.45 20.75
C ASP A 44 9.62 -10.16 20.98
N TYR A 45 10.33 -9.66 19.96
CA TYR A 45 11.03 -8.38 20.03
C TYR A 45 10.08 -7.20 20.30
N PHE A 46 8.86 -7.23 19.75
CA PHE A 46 7.88 -6.16 19.94
C PHE A 46 7.12 -6.23 21.26
N GLU A 47 7.07 -7.39 21.92
CA GLU A 47 6.30 -7.60 23.14
C GLU A 47 6.66 -6.63 24.28
N PRO A 48 7.94 -6.34 24.59
CA PRO A 48 8.31 -5.41 25.66
C PRO A 48 7.95 -3.94 25.39
N PHE A 49 7.61 -3.59 24.15
CA PHE A 49 7.22 -2.23 23.77
C PHE A 49 5.72 -1.99 23.90
N ARG A 50 4.93 -3.03 24.19
CA ARG A 50 3.48 -2.91 24.34
C ARG A 50 3.15 -2.23 25.66
N ASN A 51 2.38 -1.16 25.59
CA ASN A 51 1.88 -0.45 26.76
C ASN A 51 0.54 -1.03 27.27
N GLU A 52 -0.06 -0.39 28.27
CA GLU A 52 -1.32 -0.81 28.90
C GLU A 52 -2.53 -0.82 27.94
N PHE A 53 -2.40 -0.17 26.78
CA PHE A 53 -3.41 -0.15 25.73
C PHE A 53 -3.10 -1.14 24.60
N GLY A 54 -2.01 -1.92 24.71
CA GLY A 54 -1.55 -2.84 23.67
C GLY A 54 -0.82 -2.16 22.51
N LEU A 55 -0.64 -0.84 22.54
CA LEU A 55 0.11 -0.07 21.55
C LEU A 55 1.61 -0.24 21.77
N LEU A 56 2.39 -0.32 20.70
CA LEU A 56 3.83 -0.14 20.72
C LEU A 56 4.17 1.32 21.10
N GLU A 57 4.96 1.45 22.15
CA GLU A 57 5.42 2.71 22.73
C GLU A 57 6.95 2.68 22.86
N LYS A 58 7.61 3.80 22.54
CA LYS A 58 9.07 3.99 22.70
C LYS A 58 9.91 2.95 21.96
N LEU A 59 9.52 2.67 20.71
CA LEU A 59 10.31 1.84 19.81
C LEU A 59 11.74 2.37 19.72
N LYS A 60 12.71 1.46 19.84
CA LYS A 60 14.14 1.77 19.78
C LYS A 60 14.61 2.02 18.35
N ARG A 61 15.79 2.63 18.25
CA ARG A 61 16.54 2.85 17.00
C ARG A 61 15.79 3.77 16.05
N TRP A 62 15.89 3.53 14.75
CA TRP A 62 15.36 4.40 13.73
C TRP A 62 13.94 3.98 13.36
N VAL A 63 12.95 4.52 14.07
CA VAL A 63 11.55 4.42 13.64
C VAL A 63 11.38 5.26 12.38
N PHE A 64 10.91 4.65 11.30
CA PHE A 64 10.83 5.28 9.99
C PHE A 64 9.48 4.96 9.34
N ILE A 65 8.78 6.01 8.92
CA ILE A 65 7.51 5.92 8.19
C ILE A 65 7.78 6.16 6.71
N GLU A 66 8.29 7.35 6.37
CA GLU A 66 8.60 7.80 5.01
C GLU A 66 9.33 9.16 5.05
N TRP A 67 9.79 9.67 3.90
CA TRP A 67 10.59 10.90 3.81
C TRP A 67 9.76 12.21 3.89
N SER A 68 8.94 12.36 4.93
CA SER A 68 8.15 13.58 5.19
C SER A 68 8.16 13.97 6.68
N ARG A 69 7.31 14.93 7.06
CA ARG A 69 7.10 15.35 8.46
C ARG A 69 6.65 14.19 9.36
N ALA A 70 6.11 13.10 8.80
CA ALA A 70 5.73 11.92 9.57
C ALA A 70 6.87 11.36 10.43
N ASN A 71 8.12 11.47 9.97
CA ASN A 71 9.29 11.01 10.73
C ASN A 71 9.62 11.88 11.95
N ASP A 72 9.05 13.08 12.08
CA ASP A 72 9.19 13.92 13.28
C ASP A 72 8.21 13.48 14.39
N PHE A 73 7.24 12.62 14.06
CA PHE A 73 6.12 12.23 14.92
C PHE A 73 6.21 10.76 15.35
N VAL A 74 7.42 10.22 15.49
CA VAL A 74 7.61 8.78 15.70
C VAL A 74 7.64 8.33 17.17
N GLN A 75 7.43 9.25 18.12
CA GLN A 75 7.49 9.02 19.56
C GLN A 75 6.37 9.77 20.31
N ASP A 76 5.93 9.36 21.50
CA ASP A 76 6.29 8.11 22.19
C ASP A 76 5.54 6.91 21.57
N VAL A 77 4.25 7.09 21.28
CA VAL A 77 3.43 6.16 20.51
C VAL A 77 3.23 6.74 19.12
N ASN A 78 3.66 6.02 18.09
CA ASN A 78 3.37 6.36 16.70
C ASN A 78 2.25 5.46 16.17
N TYR A 79 1.13 6.05 15.76
CA TYR A 79 -0.03 5.31 15.29
C TYR A 79 0.22 4.60 13.95
N PRO A 80 0.85 5.21 12.92
CA PRO A 80 1.23 4.49 11.69
C PRO A 80 2.05 3.21 11.93
N SER A 81 3.03 3.25 12.84
CA SER A 81 3.80 2.06 13.23
C SER A 81 2.92 0.99 13.88
N ASN A 82 1.93 1.40 14.68
CA ASN A 82 0.97 0.48 15.29
C ASN A 82 -0.04 -0.08 14.28
N MET A 83 -0.42 0.69 13.26
CA MET A 83 -1.25 0.21 12.13
C MET A 83 -0.50 -0.86 11.33
N LEU A 84 0.77 -0.60 11.01
CA LEU A 84 1.65 -1.58 10.39
C LEU A 84 1.86 -2.82 11.27
N TYR A 85 2.02 -2.63 12.58
CA TYR A 85 2.13 -3.75 13.52
C TYR A 85 0.86 -4.61 13.54
N ALA A 86 -0.34 -4.01 13.50
CA ALA A 86 -1.58 -4.77 13.35
C ALA A 86 -1.60 -5.58 12.04
N GLY A 87 -1.15 -4.98 10.93
CA GLY A 87 -0.99 -5.68 9.65
C GLY A 87 0.01 -6.84 9.72
N MET A 88 1.15 -6.65 10.40
CA MET A 88 2.13 -7.71 10.64
C MET A 88 1.51 -8.86 11.44
N LEU A 89 0.84 -8.57 12.55
CA LEU A 89 0.20 -9.60 13.39
C LEU A 89 -0.82 -10.43 12.62
N ASP A 90 -1.63 -9.79 11.77
CA ASP A 90 -2.56 -10.45 10.87
C ASP A 90 -1.86 -11.35 9.84
N ALA A 91 -0.76 -10.89 9.26
CA ALA A 91 0.04 -11.69 8.33
C ALA A 91 0.65 -12.92 9.04
N VAL A 92 1.20 -12.76 10.25
CA VAL A 92 1.69 -13.89 11.07
C VAL A 92 0.55 -14.87 11.38
N ALA A 93 -0.63 -14.36 11.74
CA ALA A 93 -1.80 -15.18 12.03
C ALA A 93 -2.21 -16.05 10.84
N ARG A 94 -2.23 -15.49 9.63
CA ARG A 94 -2.55 -16.23 8.40
C ARG A 94 -1.45 -17.19 7.98
N LEU A 95 -0.18 -16.78 8.11
CA LEU A 95 0.95 -17.62 7.71
C LEU A 95 1.16 -18.83 8.64
N TYR A 96 0.90 -18.70 9.94
CA TYR A 96 1.27 -19.72 10.94
C TYR A 96 0.10 -20.19 11.81
N GLY A 97 -1.15 -19.82 11.47
CA GLY A 97 -2.34 -20.27 12.18
C GLY A 97 -2.46 -19.71 13.61
N ARG A 98 -1.96 -18.49 13.84
CA ARG A 98 -1.92 -17.83 15.16
C ARG A 98 -3.12 -16.91 15.38
N SER A 99 -4.29 -17.51 15.66
CA SER A 99 -5.54 -16.75 15.85
C SER A 99 -5.46 -15.74 17.00
N ASP A 100 -4.65 -16.01 18.03
CA ASP A 100 -4.39 -15.08 19.13
C ASP A 100 -3.76 -13.77 18.66
N LEU A 101 -2.94 -13.81 17.61
CA LEU A 101 -2.33 -12.60 17.03
C LEU A 101 -3.33 -11.82 16.16
N ALA A 102 -4.25 -12.51 15.47
CA ALA A 102 -5.35 -11.84 14.75
C ALA A 102 -6.30 -11.11 15.71
N GLU A 103 -6.62 -11.72 16.85
CA GLU A 103 -7.43 -11.07 17.91
C GLU A 103 -6.71 -9.83 18.47
N ARG A 104 -5.39 -9.91 18.69
CA ARG A 104 -4.58 -8.75 19.09
C ARG A 104 -4.57 -7.65 18.03
N ALA A 105 -4.44 -8.00 16.76
CA ALA A 105 -4.47 -7.03 15.66
C ALA A 105 -5.83 -6.30 15.62
N ALA A 106 -6.93 -7.03 15.77
CA ALA A 106 -8.28 -6.46 15.82
C ALA A 106 -8.47 -5.52 17.02
N ALA A 107 -8.03 -5.92 18.21
CA ALA A 107 -8.07 -5.09 19.41
C ALA A 107 -7.21 -3.82 19.24
N LEU A 108 -6.01 -3.95 18.67
CA LEU A 108 -5.11 -2.85 18.40
C LEU A 108 -5.74 -1.83 17.44
N ARG A 109 -6.35 -2.27 16.34
CA ARG A 109 -7.09 -1.37 15.43
C ARG A 109 -8.21 -0.62 16.15
N GLN A 110 -8.92 -1.29 17.07
CA GLN A 110 -9.97 -0.65 17.86
C GLN A 110 -9.41 0.44 18.78
N THR A 111 -8.33 0.14 19.49
CA THR A 111 -7.63 1.12 20.33
C THR A 111 -7.11 2.31 19.50
N ILE A 112 -6.58 2.07 18.29
CA ILE A 112 -6.15 3.15 17.40
C ILE A 112 -7.33 4.03 17.02
N ARG A 113 -8.48 3.47 16.60
CA ARG A 113 -9.68 4.26 16.29
C ARG A 113 -10.09 5.14 17.48
N GLU A 114 -10.11 4.60 18.67
CA GLU A 114 -10.54 5.33 19.88
C GLU A 114 -9.58 6.44 20.30
N LYS A 115 -8.27 6.28 20.07
CA LYS A 115 -7.24 7.18 20.60
C LYS A 115 -6.60 8.12 19.57
N SER A 116 -6.65 7.75 18.28
CA SER A 116 -6.00 8.52 17.21
C SER A 116 -7.00 9.32 16.39
N PHE A 117 -8.23 8.83 16.20
CA PHE A 117 -9.24 9.53 15.40
C PHE A 117 -9.89 10.65 16.21
N ASP A 118 -9.74 11.89 15.77
CA ASP A 118 -10.26 13.08 16.45
C ASP A 118 -11.68 13.48 16.01
N GLY A 119 -12.32 12.65 15.18
CA GLY A 119 -13.61 12.92 14.54
C GLY A 119 -13.48 13.41 13.10
N GLU A 120 -12.28 13.82 12.68
CA GLU A 120 -12.02 14.32 11.33
C GLU A 120 -10.83 13.63 10.65
N PHE A 121 -9.73 13.42 11.36
CA PHE A 121 -8.51 12.74 10.90
C PHE A 121 -7.92 11.85 11.98
N PHE A 122 -7.04 10.93 11.58
CA PHE A 122 -6.15 10.23 12.50
C PHE A 122 -4.94 11.11 12.83
N THR A 123 -4.62 11.23 14.11
CA THR A 123 -3.40 11.84 14.61
C THR A 123 -2.22 10.88 14.46
N ASP A 124 -1.02 11.40 14.18
CA ASP A 124 0.17 10.59 13.94
C ASP A 124 0.73 9.96 15.21
N ASN A 125 0.66 10.67 16.34
CA ASN A 125 1.27 10.22 17.58
C ASN A 125 0.59 10.72 18.85
N ALA A 126 0.90 10.01 19.94
CA ALA A 126 0.60 10.38 21.30
C ALA A 126 1.87 10.38 22.16
N THR A 127 1.90 11.23 23.18
CA THR A 127 3.05 11.43 24.08
C THR A 127 2.64 11.26 25.53
N ARG A 128 3.59 10.89 26.41
CA ARG A 128 3.33 10.80 27.85
C ARG A 128 3.45 12.17 28.51
N CYS A 129 2.34 12.65 29.08
CA CYS A 129 2.28 13.83 29.95
C CYS A 129 1.83 13.38 31.34
N ASP A 130 2.67 13.57 32.36
CA ASP A 130 2.38 13.17 33.76
C ASP A 130 1.88 11.71 33.91
N GLY A 131 2.46 10.80 33.13
CA GLY A 131 2.11 9.37 33.11
C GLY A 131 0.87 9.01 32.29
N LYS A 132 0.10 9.99 31.79
CA LYS A 132 -1.03 9.77 30.90
C LYS A 132 -0.61 9.87 29.43
N LEU A 133 -1.19 9.02 28.60
CA LEU A 133 -0.96 9.05 27.16
C LEU A 133 -1.97 10.03 26.53
N GLU A 134 -1.47 11.07 25.88
CA GLU A 134 -2.27 12.13 25.27
C GLU A 134 -1.98 12.22 23.77
N ALA A 135 -3.02 12.24 22.95
CA ALA A 135 -2.89 12.43 21.51
C ALA A 135 -2.36 13.84 21.21
N THR A 136 -1.45 13.95 20.25
CA THR A 136 -0.96 15.24 19.78
C THR A 136 -1.90 15.82 18.71
N ALA A 137 -1.60 17.03 18.22
CA ALA A 137 -2.27 17.61 17.06
C ALA A 137 -1.59 17.26 15.72
N ASN A 138 -0.54 16.44 15.74
CA ASN A 138 0.26 16.13 14.55
C ASN A 138 -0.54 15.25 13.59
N ARG A 139 -0.63 15.64 12.33
CA ARG A 139 -1.41 14.95 11.31
C ARG A 139 -0.70 14.98 9.96
N THR A 140 -0.59 13.81 9.32
CA THR A 140 0.02 13.64 8.00
C THR A 140 -0.93 12.92 7.06
N GLU A 141 -0.77 13.13 5.75
CA GLU A 141 -1.49 12.33 4.75
C GLU A 141 -1.17 10.84 4.89
N VAL A 142 0.10 10.50 5.11
CA VAL A 142 0.53 9.11 5.21
C VAL A 142 -0.08 8.39 6.42
N CYS A 143 -0.33 9.07 7.55
CA CYS A 143 -1.07 8.47 8.66
C CYS A 143 -2.47 8.01 8.23
N GLN A 144 -3.14 8.82 7.41
CA GLN A 144 -4.46 8.47 6.89
C GLN A 144 -4.34 7.29 5.92
N TYR A 145 -3.32 7.27 5.06
CA TYR A 145 -3.10 6.15 4.15
C TYR A 145 -2.83 4.84 4.89
N PHE A 146 -2.04 4.88 5.97
CA PHE A 146 -1.84 3.71 6.84
C PHE A 146 -3.15 3.26 7.49
N ALA A 147 -4.00 4.18 7.95
CA ALA A 147 -5.27 3.84 8.57
C ALA A 147 -6.19 3.05 7.63
N PHE A 148 -6.26 3.43 6.36
CA PHE A 148 -7.03 2.70 5.35
C PHE A 148 -6.32 1.44 4.84
N PHE A 149 -5.00 1.49 4.69
CA PHE A 149 -4.25 0.37 4.13
C PHE A 149 -4.25 -0.85 5.08
N PHE A 150 -4.23 -0.59 6.39
CA PHE A 150 -4.25 -1.59 7.46
C PHE A 150 -5.62 -1.78 8.11
N ASP A 151 -6.69 -1.37 7.43
CA ASP A 151 -8.09 -1.63 7.81
C ASP A 151 -8.47 -1.12 9.22
N VAL A 152 -7.79 -0.07 9.70
CA VAL A 152 -8.27 0.73 10.85
C VAL A 152 -9.50 1.52 10.42
N ALA A 153 -9.48 2.04 9.20
CA ALA A 153 -10.57 2.74 8.55
C ALA A 153 -10.91 2.09 7.20
N THR A 154 -12.16 2.24 6.78
CA THR A 154 -12.69 1.83 5.48
C THR A 154 -13.59 2.93 4.94
N PRO A 155 -13.89 2.98 3.64
CA PRO A 155 -14.88 3.91 3.09
C PRO A 155 -16.25 3.81 3.77
N ASP A 156 -16.64 2.63 4.23
CA ASP A 156 -17.92 2.43 4.93
C ASP A 156 -17.89 2.98 6.36
N SER A 157 -16.78 2.79 7.08
CA SER A 157 -16.66 3.24 8.48
C SER A 157 -16.30 4.71 8.62
N HIS A 158 -15.55 5.26 7.65
CA HIS A 158 -15.07 6.64 7.64
C HIS A 158 -15.30 7.30 6.26
N PRO A 159 -16.55 7.38 5.78
CA PRO A 159 -16.86 7.84 4.42
C PRO A 159 -16.45 9.29 4.17
N VAL A 160 -16.61 10.16 5.16
CA VAL A 160 -16.24 11.59 5.06
C VAL A 160 -14.72 11.75 4.90
N LEU A 161 -13.95 11.02 5.70
CA LEU A 161 -12.48 11.03 5.58
C LEU A 161 -12.06 10.45 4.23
N TRP A 162 -12.65 9.32 3.80
CA TRP A 162 -12.35 8.72 2.50
C TRP A 162 -12.60 9.68 1.32
N ASP A 163 -13.77 10.30 1.26
CA ASP A 163 -14.14 11.25 0.20
C ASP A 163 -13.14 12.41 0.14
N ARG A 164 -12.73 12.92 1.31
CA ARG A 164 -11.69 13.95 1.42
C ARG A 164 -10.34 13.49 0.88
N LEU A 165 -9.87 12.30 1.28
CA LEU A 165 -8.60 11.76 0.79
C LEU A 165 -8.62 11.60 -0.74
N VAL A 166 -9.75 11.20 -1.32
CA VAL A 166 -9.88 11.02 -2.78
C VAL A 166 -9.94 12.36 -3.51
N ARG A 167 -10.68 13.35 -2.99
CA ARG A 167 -10.95 14.60 -3.69
C ARG A 167 -9.90 15.69 -3.46
N ASP A 168 -9.45 15.84 -2.23
CA ASP A 168 -8.69 17.02 -1.80
C ASP A 168 -7.18 16.76 -1.81
N PHE A 169 -6.76 15.49 -1.73
CA PHE A 169 -5.34 15.10 -1.71
C PHE A 169 -4.92 14.57 -3.08
N GLY A 170 -3.60 14.43 -3.30
CA GLY A 170 -3.03 13.99 -4.57
C GLY A 170 -1.88 14.88 -5.05
N PRO A 171 -1.29 14.60 -6.23
CA PRO A 171 -0.09 15.28 -6.72
C PRO A 171 -0.30 16.78 -6.99
N ALA A 172 -1.55 17.19 -7.25
CA ALA A 172 -1.89 18.58 -7.50
C ALA A 172 -2.21 19.37 -6.21
N ARG A 173 -2.26 18.71 -5.05
CA ARG A 173 -2.59 19.35 -3.78
C ARG A 173 -1.54 20.41 -3.44
N ARG A 174 -2.02 21.60 -3.07
CA ARG A 174 -1.19 22.66 -2.51
C ARG A 174 -1.48 22.77 -1.02
N GLN A 175 -0.57 22.30 -0.17
CA GLN A 175 -0.80 22.21 1.28
C GLN A 175 -1.29 23.54 1.89
N ALA A 176 -0.69 24.66 1.50
CA ALA A 176 -1.05 25.98 2.03
C ALA A 176 -2.50 26.40 1.73
N GLU A 177 -3.12 25.83 0.70
CA GLU A 177 -4.49 26.15 0.26
C GLU A 177 -5.50 25.10 0.76
N THR A 178 -5.08 23.84 0.83
CA THR A 178 -5.96 22.69 1.09
C THR A 178 -5.45 21.88 2.27
N TRP A 179 -6.15 21.98 3.41
CA TRP A 179 -5.81 21.32 4.67
C TRP A 179 -4.39 21.68 5.18
N PRO A 180 -4.10 22.96 5.50
CA PRO A 180 -2.75 23.44 5.83
C PRO A 180 -2.09 22.70 7.00
N ASP A 181 -2.89 22.22 7.95
CA ASP A 181 -2.44 21.49 9.14
C ASP A 181 -2.18 19.99 8.88
N ILE A 182 -2.40 19.50 7.66
CA ILE A 182 -2.11 18.12 7.26
C ILE A 182 -0.86 18.10 6.38
N HIS A 183 0.24 17.55 6.90
CA HIS A 183 1.50 17.48 6.18
C HIS A 183 1.43 16.49 5.00
N VAL A 184 1.92 16.93 3.82
CA VAL A 184 1.96 16.10 2.59
C VAL A 184 2.83 14.86 2.74
N ALA A 185 2.45 13.80 2.04
CA ALA A 185 3.28 12.61 1.89
C ALA A 185 4.41 12.81 0.87
N ASN A 186 5.51 12.08 1.02
CA ASN A 186 6.54 11.95 -0.02
C ASN A 186 6.36 10.63 -0.81
N ALA A 187 7.26 10.37 -1.75
CA ALA A 187 7.24 9.22 -2.65
C ALA A 187 7.08 7.89 -1.90
N PHE A 188 8.13 7.39 -1.24
CA PHE A 188 8.08 6.09 -0.56
C PHE A 188 8.04 6.23 0.96
N ILE A 189 7.05 5.65 1.65
CA ILE A 189 5.96 4.77 1.18
C ILE A 189 4.69 5.54 0.77
N GLY A 190 4.57 6.81 1.19
CA GLY A 190 3.33 7.58 1.22
C GLY A 190 2.52 7.57 -0.09
N ASN A 191 3.08 8.09 -1.18
CA ASN A 191 2.37 8.16 -2.47
C ASN A 191 2.06 6.77 -3.05
N TYR A 192 2.89 5.75 -2.78
CA TYR A 192 2.57 4.38 -3.21
C TYR A 192 1.36 3.82 -2.46
N LEU A 193 1.24 4.06 -1.15
CA LEU A 193 0.04 3.64 -0.41
C LEU A 193 -1.21 4.33 -0.95
N ARG A 194 -1.12 5.61 -1.32
CA ARG A 194 -2.23 6.31 -1.98
C ARG A 194 -2.66 5.60 -3.26
N ILE A 195 -1.72 5.31 -4.17
CA ILE A 195 -2.02 4.59 -5.42
C ILE A 195 -2.62 3.20 -5.13
N GLU A 196 -2.10 2.47 -4.15
CA GLU A 196 -2.64 1.17 -3.75
C GLU A 196 -4.06 1.28 -3.17
N LEU A 197 -4.38 2.33 -2.41
CA LEU A 197 -5.74 2.57 -1.91
C LEU A 197 -6.71 2.91 -3.05
N LEU A 198 -6.32 3.79 -3.97
CA LEU A 198 -7.13 4.10 -5.15
C LEU A 198 -7.42 2.83 -5.97
N SER A 199 -6.42 1.98 -6.18
CA SER A 199 -6.60 0.67 -6.82
C SER A 199 -7.52 -0.27 -6.03
N ARG A 200 -7.33 -0.37 -4.71
CA ARG A 200 -8.13 -1.24 -3.81
C ARG A 200 -9.62 -0.93 -3.95
N TYR A 201 -9.97 0.35 -4.08
CA TYR A 201 -11.36 0.82 -4.19
C TYR A 201 -11.81 1.13 -5.62
N GLY A 202 -11.08 0.66 -6.63
CA GLY A 202 -11.53 0.66 -8.04
C GLY A 202 -11.47 2.02 -8.74
N LEU A 203 -10.72 2.98 -8.23
CA LEU A 203 -10.54 4.32 -8.79
C LEU A 203 -9.40 4.33 -9.83
N ALA A 204 -9.52 3.50 -10.86
CA ALA A 204 -8.45 3.27 -11.83
C ALA A 204 -8.11 4.50 -12.70
N ASP A 205 -9.08 5.38 -12.95
CA ASP A 205 -8.89 6.67 -13.59
C ASP A 205 -7.94 7.57 -12.77
N ARG A 206 -8.14 7.60 -11.45
CA ARG A 206 -7.27 8.31 -10.50
C ARG A 206 -5.90 7.65 -10.38
N VAL A 207 -5.83 6.32 -10.39
CA VAL A 207 -4.53 5.62 -10.44
C VAL A 207 -3.72 6.08 -11.65
N LEU A 208 -4.34 6.18 -12.83
CA LEU A 208 -3.67 6.66 -14.04
C LEU A 208 -3.25 8.13 -13.91
N ASP A 209 -4.20 9.01 -13.60
CA ASP A 209 -3.99 10.47 -13.49
C ASP A 209 -2.89 10.81 -12.47
N GLU A 210 -2.96 10.21 -11.28
CA GLU A 210 -2.01 10.51 -10.23
C GLU A 210 -0.65 9.85 -10.46
N SER A 211 -0.59 8.68 -11.11
CA SER A 211 0.69 8.12 -11.54
C SER A 211 1.41 9.07 -12.49
N LEU A 212 0.69 9.72 -13.41
CA LEU A 212 1.29 10.75 -14.27
C LEU A 212 1.73 11.96 -13.43
N GLY A 213 0.87 12.46 -12.54
CA GLY A 213 1.17 13.62 -11.69
C GLY A 213 2.40 13.44 -10.81
N TYR A 214 2.59 12.25 -10.23
CA TYR A 214 3.74 11.96 -9.36
C TYR A 214 5.01 11.64 -10.16
N PHE A 215 4.92 10.81 -11.21
CA PHE A 215 6.10 10.13 -11.78
C PHE A 215 6.52 10.63 -13.16
N LEU A 216 5.66 11.28 -13.95
CA LEU A 216 5.98 11.67 -15.33
C LEU A 216 7.20 12.59 -15.39
N LYS A 217 7.27 13.59 -14.49
CA LYS A 217 8.42 14.50 -14.42
C LYS A 217 9.75 13.78 -14.18
N MET A 218 9.73 12.68 -13.42
CA MET A 218 10.94 11.91 -13.10
C MET A 218 11.44 11.18 -14.34
N ALA A 219 10.51 10.51 -15.05
CA ALA A 219 10.77 9.82 -16.30
C ALA A 219 11.27 10.78 -17.39
N ASP A 220 10.64 11.94 -17.56
CA ASP A 220 11.03 12.93 -18.57
C ASP A 220 12.42 13.52 -18.30
N LEU A 221 12.75 13.80 -17.03
CA LEU A 221 14.00 14.47 -16.67
C LEU A 221 15.20 13.52 -16.62
N THR A 222 15.00 12.26 -16.22
CA THR A 222 16.12 11.35 -15.92
C THR A 222 16.01 9.97 -16.58
N GLY A 223 14.86 9.62 -17.15
CA GLY A 223 14.59 8.27 -17.63
C GLY A 223 14.46 7.22 -16.52
N THR A 224 14.48 7.63 -15.26
CA THR A 224 14.42 6.80 -14.05
C THR A 224 13.46 7.41 -13.02
N LEU A 225 13.13 6.67 -11.97
CA LEU A 225 12.22 7.11 -10.91
C LEU A 225 12.97 7.32 -9.59
N TRP A 226 12.51 8.29 -8.81
CA TRP A 226 13.31 8.90 -7.75
C TRP A 226 12.95 8.37 -6.36
N GLU A 227 13.88 8.57 -5.42
CA GLU A 227 13.72 8.24 -4.01
C GLU A 227 12.76 9.18 -3.29
N MET A 228 12.81 10.46 -3.66
CA MET A 228 11.96 11.53 -3.17
C MET A 228 11.22 12.18 -4.34
N ASP A 229 10.17 12.92 -4.05
CA ASP A 229 9.44 13.74 -5.02
C ASP A 229 10.27 14.89 -5.62
N SER A 230 11.48 15.13 -5.10
CA SER A 230 12.45 16.13 -5.55
C SER A 230 13.80 15.48 -5.92
N PRO A 231 14.63 16.11 -6.77
CA PRO A 231 15.88 15.53 -7.25
C PRO A 231 17.04 15.69 -6.26
N THR A 232 16.77 15.86 -4.96
CA THR A 232 17.80 16.10 -3.93
C THR A 232 18.41 14.82 -3.36
N ALA A 233 17.86 13.66 -3.72
CA ALA A 233 18.31 12.33 -3.32
C ALA A 233 18.54 11.45 -4.56
N SER A 234 18.52 10.12 -4.42
CA SER A 234 18.71 9.25 -5.59
C SER A 234 17.60 9.47 -6.61
N CYS A 235 17.96 9.85 -7.84
CA CYS A 235 17.04 9.92 -8.98
C CYS A 235 16.87 8.57 -9.69
N ASN A 236 17.37 7.47 -9.13
CA ASN A 236 17.25 6.13 -9.71
C ASN A 236 17.11 5.10 -8.59
N HIS A 237 15.87 4.86 -8.14
CA HIS A 237 15.58 4.05 -6.97
C HIS A 237 14.63 2.89 -7.29
N GLY A 238 15.02 1.66 -6.90
CA GLY A 238 14.35 0.42 -7.31
C GLY A 238 12.90 0.27 -6.82
N PHE A 239 12.58 0.66 -5.58
CA PHE A 239 11.20 0.58 -5.08
C PHE A 239 10.21 1.32 -5.98
N ALA A 240 10.67 2.35 -6.71
CA ALA A 240 9.80 3.19 -7.50
C ALA A 240 9.25 2.48 -8.74
N SER A 241 9.86 1.36 -9.14
CA SER A 241 9.32 0.51 -10.19
C SER A 241 7.96 -0.10 -9.86
N HIS A 242 7.49 -0.01 -8.60
CA HIS A 242 6.14 -0.43 -8.22
C HIS A 242 5.05 0.22 -9.08
N VAL A 243 5.26 1.45 -9.58
CA VAL A 243 4.30 2.10 -10.49
C VAL A 243 4.03 1.25 -11.74
N ALA A 244 5.02 0.49 -12.24
CA ALA A 244 4.82 -0.40 -13.38
C ALA A 244 3.83 -1.54 -13.04
N HIS A 245 3.88 -2.05 -11.80
CA HIS A 245 2.90 -3.01 -11.31
C HIS A 245 1.49 -2.40 -11.27
N SER A 246 1.34 -1.18 -10.70
CA SER A 246 0.04 -0.48 -10.65
C SER A 246 -0.53 -0.22 -12.06
N LEU A 247 0.29 0.21 -13.02
CA LEU A 247 -0.14 0.42 -14.41
C LEU A 247 -0.56 -0.90 -15.10
N ILE A 248 0.18 -1.99 -14.92
CA ILE A 248 -0.18 -3.30 -15.48
C ILE A 248 -1.49 -3.82 -14.85
N ARG A 249 -1.63 -3.66 -13.53
CA ARG A 249 -2.78 -4.19 -12.79
C ARG A 249 -4.05 -3.39 -13.08
N ASP A 250 -3.97 -2.06 -13.07
CA ASP A 250 -5.13 -1.18 -13.01
C ASP A 250 -5.42 -0.45 -14.32
N VAL A 251 -4.38 -0.13 -15.12
CA VAL A 251 -4.54 0.57 -16.41
C VAL A 251 -4.67 -0.41 -17.58
N LEU A 252 -3.74 -1.35 -17.71
CA LEU A 252 -3.88 -2.45 -18.66
C LEU A 252 -5.05 -3.36 -18.27
N GLY A 253 -5.29 -3.52 -16.97
CA GLY A 253 -6.38 -4.31 -16.42
C GLY A 253 -6.02 -5.77 -16.12
N LEU A 254 -4.73 -6.14 -16.12
CA LEU A 254 -4.30 -7.49 -15.76
C LEU A 254 -4.34 -7.66 -14.24
N ARG A 255 -5.55 -7.80 -13.69
CA ARG A 255 -5.85 -7.64 -12.27
C ARG A 255 -5.20 -8.69 -11.37
N ARG A 256 -5.21 -9.96 -11.79
CA ARG A 256 -4.66 -11.06 -10.99
C ARG A 256 -4.18 -12.17 -11.90
N ILE A 257 -3.01 -12.73 -11.56
CA ILE A 257 -2.53 -14.00 -12.10
C ILE A 257 -2.43 -14.95 -10.92
N ASP A 258 -3.11 -16.08 -11.00
CA ASP A 258 -3.14 -17.13 -9.98
C ASP A 258 -2.53 -18.40 -10.59
N PRO A 259 -1.22 -18.65 -10.39
CA PRO A 259 -0.56 -19.80 -10.99
C PRO A 259 -1.06 -21.15 -10.45
N GLU A 260 -1.48 -21.20 -9.18
CA GLU A 260 -1.98 -22.42 -8.55
C GLU A 260 -3.34 -22.83 -9.12
N ARG A 261 -4.27 -21.87 -9.23
CA ARG A 261 -5.60 -22.08 -9.84
C ARG A 261 -5.59 -21.94 -11.36
N LYS A 262 -4.42 -21.65 -11.94
CA LYS A 262 -4.23 -21.41 -13.37
C LYS A 262 -5.27 -20.45 -13.94
N THR A 263 -5.45 -19.31 -13.31
CA THR A 263 -6.47 -18.32 -13.69
C THR A 263 -5.84 -16.95 -13.86
N VAL A 264 -6.17 -16.27 -14.96
CA VAL A 264 -5.88 -14.86 -15.20
C VAL A 264 -7.19 -14.08 -15.13
N THR A 265 -7.25 -13.10 -14.25
CA THR A 265 -8.36 -12.15 -14.16
C THR A 265 -7.98 -10.86 -14.87
N VAL A 266 -8.79 -10.48 -15.86
CA VAL A 266 -8.72 -9.18 -16.53
C VAL A 266 -9.89 -8.33 -16.08
N ARG A 267 -9.63 -7.10 -15.68
CA ARG A 267 -10.63 -6.09 -15.34
C ARG A 267 -10.45 -4.89 -16.25
N PHE A 268 -11.43 -4.63 -17.11
CA PHE A 268 -11.44 -3.42 -17.92
C PHE A 268 -12.06 -2.26 -17.14
N ASN A 269 -11.33 -1.17 -17.00
CA ASN A 269 -11.78 0.05 -16.31
C ASN A 269 -12.07 1.16 -17.34
N ASP A 270 -13.00 2.06 -17.03
CA ASP A 270 -13.30 3.20 -17.90
C ASP A 270 -12.19 4.26 -17.76
N LEU A 271 -11.26 4.26 -18.73
CA LEU A 271 -10.06 5.10 -18.71
C LEU A 271 -10.04 6.06 -19.91
N PRO A 272 -9.42 7.24 -19.81
CA PRO A 272 -9.29 8.20 -20.93
C PRO A 272 -8.19 7.79 -21.93
N LEU A 273 -8.09 6.50 -22.25
CA LEU A 273 -7.13 5.95 -23.22
C LEU A 273 -7.90 5.25 -24.35
N ASP A 274 -7.40 5.38 -25.58
CA ASP A 274 -7.97 4.71 -26.75
C ASP A 274 -7.48 3.27 -26.90
N ARG A 275 -6.30 2.95 -26.36
CA ARG A 275 -5.69 1.62 -26.44
C ARG A 275 -4.64 1.41 -25.35
N CYS A 276 -4.41 0.16 -24.97
CA CYS A 276 -3.30 -0.26 -24.12
C CYS A 276 -2.84 -1.68 -24.51
N ARG A 277 -1.55 -1.99 -24.33
CA ARG A 277 -0.99 -3.33 -24.55
C ARG A 277 0.20 -3.56 -23.64
N ALA A 278 0.31 -4.77 -23.10
CA ALA A 278 1.55 -5.26 -22.49
C ALA A 278 1.70 -6.77 -22.65
N ARG A 279 2.94 -7.24 -22.50
CA ARG A 279 3.31 -8.65 -22.39
C ARG A 279 4.00 -8.87 -21.06
N VAL A 280 3.41 -9.68 -20.20
CA VAL A 280 3.86 -9.91 -18.81
C VAL A 280 4.40 -11.34 -18.68
N PRO A 281 5.66 -11.54 -18.24
CA PRO A 281 6.22 -12.86 -18.05
C PRO A 281 5.44 -13.70 -17.03
N LEU A 282 5.30 -15.00 -17.31
CA LEU A 282 4.70 -16.00 -16.44
C LEU A 282 5.52 -17.30 -16.52
N GLY A 283 6.54 -17.41 -15.67
CA GLY A 283 7.50 -18.51 -15.75
C GLY A 283 8.29 -18.49 -17.06
N ARG A 284 8.14 -19.54 -17.87
CA ARG A 284 8.71 -19.62 -19.23
C ARG A 284 7.79 -19.07 -20.32
N ASP A 285 6.53 -18.83 -19.98
CA ASP A 285 5.51 -18.31 -20.87
C ASP A 285 5.27 -16.82 -20.59
N ALA A 286 4.23 -16.25 -21.22
CA ALA A 286 3.80 -14.89 -20.97
C ALA A 286 2.28 -14.77 -21.13
N VAL A 287 1.71 -13.75 -20.48
CA VAL A 287 0.37 -13.25 -20.79
C VAL A 287 0.54 -12.01 -21.64
N GLU A 288 -0.06 -12.00 -22.83
CA GLU A 288 -0.12 -10.79 -23.66
C GLU A 288 -1.56 -10.29 -23.72
N LEU A 289 -1.79 -9.06 -23.27
CA LEU A 289 -3.10 -8.41 -23.30
C LEU A 289 -3.00 -7.12 -24.10
N ALA A 290 -3.93 -6.92 -25.02
CA ALA A 290 -4.13 -5.67 -25.74
C ALA A 290 -5.61 -5.33 -25.77
N TRP A 291 -5.96 -4.07 -25.61
CA TRP A 291 -7.32 -3.58 -25.82
C TRP A 291 -7.32 -2.23 -26.52
N TRP A 292 -8.41 -1.93 -27.22
CA TRP A 292 -8.65 -0.66 -27.89
C TRP A 292 -10.15 -0.35 -27.98
N LYS A 293 -10.48 0.94 -28.08
CA LYS A 293 -11.84 1.43 -28.25
C LYS A 293 -12.09 1.72 -29.73
N GLU A 294 -13.19 1.19 -30.25
CA GLU A 294 -13.59 1.41 -31.65
C GLU A 294 -15.11 1.36 -31.74
N SER A 295 -15.73 2.30 -32.47
CA SER A 295 -17.17 2.29 -32.73
C SER A 295 -18.08 2.15 -31.49
N GLY A 296 -17.68 2.73 -30.34
CA GLY A 296 -18.45 2.62 -29.09
C GLY A 296 -18.37 1.23 -28.44
N GLN A 297 -17.33 0.46 -28.74
CA GLN A 297 -17.05 -0.87 -28.19
C GLN A 297 -15.61 -0.93 -27.66
N LEU A 298 -15.34 -1.82 -26.71
CA LEU A 298 -13.99 -2.15 -26.26
C LEU A 298 -13.61 -3.52 -26.81
N HIS A 299 -12.68 -3.51 -27.75
CA HIS A 299 -12.10 -4.71 -28.33
C HIS A 299 -10.88 -5.11 -27.53
N TYR A 300 -10.67 -6.42 -27.33
CA TYR A 300 -9.46 -6.90 -26.67
C TYR A 300 -8.99 -8.23 -27.25
N ARG A 301 -7.68 -8.45 -27.21
CA ARG A 301 -7.02 -9.71 -27.53
C ARG A 301 -6.19 -10.12 -26.33
N ILE A 302 -6.21 -11.41 -26.02
CA ILE A 302 -5.40 -11.96 -24.96
C ILE A 302 -4.85 -13.34 -25.33
N GLU A 303 -3.53 -13.47 -25.18
CA GLU A 303 -2.80 -14.72 -25.28
C GLU A 303 -2.45 -15.21 -23.88
N LEU A 304 -2.79 -16.46 -23.60
CA LEU A 304 -2.58 -17.12 -22.32
C LEU A 304 -1.81 -18.42 -22.53
N PRO A 305 -1.02 -18.88 -21.54
CA PRO A 305 -0.54 -20.25 -21.54
C PRO A 305 -1.71 -21.25 -21.61
N ALA A 306 -1.50 -22.38 -22.29
CA ALA A 306 -2.57 -23.30 -22.69
C ALA A 306 -3.39 -23.88 -21.51
N ASP A 307 -2.80 -23.93 -20.32
CA ASP A 307 -3.42 -24.45 -19.10
C ASP A 307 -4.09 -23.38 -18.23
N PHE A 308 -4.04 -22.10 -18.62
CA PHE A 308 -4.69 -21.00 -17.91
C PHE A 308 -6.09 -20.70 -18.42
N ARG A 309 -6.97 -20.32 -17.50
CA ARG A 309 -8.33 -19.84 -17.76
C ARG A 309 -8.41 -18.33 -17.64
N LEU A 310 -9.28 -17.73 -18.44
CA LEU A 310 -9.57 -16.29 -18.39
C LEU A 310 -10.84 -16.02 -17.57
N ALA A 311 -10.75 -15.11 -16.61
CA ALA A 311 -11.89 -14.44 -16.00
C ALA A 311 -11.90 -12.96 -16.43
N VAL A 312 -13.07 -12.43 -16.81
CA VAL A 312 -13.21 -11.04 -17.28
C VAL A 312 -14.21 -10.30 -16.44
N GLU A 313 -13.82 -9.12 -15.97
CA GLU A 313 -14.65 -8.15 -15.26
C GLU A 313 -14.78 -6.89 -16.15
N ASN A 314 -16.01 -6.46 -16.44
CA ASN A 314 -16.28 -5.25 -17.21
C ASN A 314 -16.74 -4.12 -16.29
N HIS A 315 -15.86 -3.18 -15.98
CA HIS A 315 -16.20 -1.95 -15.25
C HIS A 315 -16.26 -0.75 -16.19
N THR A 316 -16.44 -0.99 -17.48
CA THR A 316 -16.58 0.07 -18.48
C THR A 316 -18.04 0.23 -18.89
N ASN A 317 -18.34 1.37 -19.50
CA ASN A 317 -19.62 1.60 -20.17
C ASN A 317 -19.69 0.96 -21.58
N PHE A 318 -18.64 0.27 -22.02
CA PHE A 318 -18.54 -0.35 -23.34
C PHE A 318 -18.93 -1.83 -23.29
N SER A 319 -19.50 -2.33 -24.39
CA SER A 319 -19.58 -3.78 -24.62
C SER A 319 -18.19 -4.33 -24.95
N LEU A 320 -17.86 -5.50 -24.42
CA LEU A 320 -16.56 -6.15 -24.63
C LEU A 320 -16.61 -7.09 -25.83
N HIS A 321 -15.64 -6.96 -26.74
CA HIS A 321 -15.51 -7.78 -27.94
C HIS A 321 -14.15 -8.44 -28.00
N ARG A 322 -14.08 -9.73 -27.64
CA ARG A 322 -12.84 -10.49 -27.74
C ARG A 322 -12.50 -10.72 -29.21
N GLN A 323 -11.31 -10.31 -29.60
CA GLN A 323 -10.71 -10.60 -30.89
C GLN A 323 -9.87 -11.88 -30.82
N PRO A 324 -9.71 -12.60 -31.95
CA PRO A 324 -8.90 -13.81 -32.05
C PRO A 324 -7.48 -13.64 -31.51
#